data_AF-A0A7X5QA56-F1
#
_entry.id   AF-A0A7X5QA56-F1
#
_cell.length_a   1.000
_cell.length_b   1.000
_cell.length_c   1.000
_cell.angle_alpha   90.00
_cell.angle_beta   90.00
_cell.angle_gamma   90.00
#
_symmetry.space_group_name_H-M   'P 1'
#
loop_
_entity.id
_entity.type
_entity.pdbx_description
1 polymer ?
#
loop_
_entity_poly.entity_id
_entity_poly.type
_entity_poly.pdbx_seq_one_letter_code
_entity_poly.pdbx_strand_id
1 'polypeptide(L)'
;TMGLCFQIQRPVSKEEGRKLLIDCAEELLSQINTHPDFQQFMHEYPFTVKNIEIEVYVSTETGGTIYHPEIAIFSLVNGQLCYRTNTPENRYIFFSKEKETYKEALRIIEESK
;
A
#
# COMPACT_ATOMS: atom_id res chain seq x y z
N THR A 1 -11.66 -7.80 7.09
CA THR A 1 -10.67 -6.90 6.48
C THR A 1 -11.31 -6.17 5.33
N MET A 2 -11.05 -4.87 5.17
CA MET A 2 -11.46 -4.09 3.99
C MET A 2 -10.26 -3.85 3.08
N GLY A 3 -10.46 -3.97 1.76
CA GLY A 3 -9.41 -3.84 0.76
C GLY A 3 -9.60 -2.63 -0.16
N LEU A 4 -8.53 -1.90 -0.43
CA LEU A 4 -8.44 -0.90 -1.50
C LEU A 4 -7.40 -1.36 -2.53
N CYS A 5 -7.78 -1.46 -3.79
CA CYS A 5 -6.89 -1.87 -4.87
C CYS A 5 -7.02 -0.93 -6.06
N PHE A 6 -5.90 -0.41 -6.56
CA PHE A 6 -5.87 0.44 -7.76
C PHE A 6 -4.52 0.38 -8.47
N GLN A 7 -4.42 1.03 -9.63
CA GLN A 7 -3.24 1.03 -10.48
C GLN A 7 -2.73 2.45 -10.74
N ILE A 8 -1.41 2.60 -10.82
CA ILE A 8 -0.72 3.82 -11.25
C ILE A 8 0.01 3.54 -12.58
N GLN A 9 -0.16 4.43 -13.56
CA GLN A 9 0.41 4.32 -14.90
C GLN A 9 1.66 5.18 -15.06
N ARG A 10 2.61 5.03 -14.13
CA ARG A 10 3.98 5.55 -14.21
C ARG A 10 4.84 4.90 -13.14
N PRO A 11 6.18 4.87 -13.28
CA PRO A 11 7.06 4.52 -12.18
C PRO A 11 6.83 5.42 -10.94
N VAL A 12 6.99 4.81 -9.76
CA VAL A 12 6.81 5.46 -8.45
C VAL A 12 8.02 5.11 -7.59
N SER A 13 8.62 6.11 -6.94
CA SER A 13 9.74 5.87 -6.03
C SER A 13 9.27 5.19 -4.74
N LYS A 14 10.20 4.62 -3.97
CA LYS A 14 9.86 4.01 -2.67
C LYS A 14 9.27 5.04 -1.72
N GLU A 15 9.84 6.25 -1.69
CA GLU A 15 9.41 7.36 -0.84
C GLU A 15 8.00 7.84 -1.20
N GLU A 16 7.73 7.99 -2.49
CA GLU A 16 6.42 8.39 -2.97
C GLU A 16 5.37 7.32 -2.68
N GLY A 17 5.68 6.05 -2.97
CA GLY A 17 4.76 4.95 -2.70
C GLY A 17 4.54 4.69 -1.21
N ARG A 18 5.55 4.92 -0.36
CA ARG A 18 5.39 4.94 1.10
C ARG A 18 4.36 5.98 1.52
N LYS A 19 4.54 7.23 1.07
CA LYS A 19 3.63 8.32 1.38
C LYS A 19 2.20 8.00 0.92
N LEU A 20 2.07 7.50 -0.30
CA LEU A 20 0.77 7.09 -0.86
C LEU A 20 0.08 6.04 0.01
N LEU A 21 0.77 4.99 0.44
CA LEU A 21 0.18 3.95 1.30
C LEU A 21 -0.28 4.51 2.64
N ILE A 22 0.49 5.42 3.24
CA ILE A 22 0.11 6.09 4.49
C ILE A 22 -1.12 6.98 4.27
N ASP A 23 -1.09 7.87 3.28
CA ASP A 23 -2.21 8.76 2.97
C ASP A 23 -3.51 7.97 2.73
N CYS A 24 -3.45 6.90 1.93
CA CYS A 24 -4.59 6.04 1.67
C CYS A 24 -5.10 5.32 2.94
N ALA A 25 -4.19 4.88 3.81
CA ALA A 25 -4.56 4.22 5.05
C ALA A 25 -5.26 5.17 6.02
N GLU A 26 -4.73 6.39 6.17
CA GLU A 26 -5.32 7.41 7.03
C GLU A 26 -6.70 7.84 6.53
N GLU A 27 -6.84 8.10 5.23
CA GLU A 27 -8.12 8.46 4.62
C GLU A 27 -9.15 7.35 4.76
N LEU A 28 -8.77 6.11 4.44
CA LEU A 28 -9.67 4.95 4.53
C LEU A 28 -10.12 4.70 5.97
N LEU A 29 -9.21 4.74 6.94
CA LEU A 29 -9.55 4.56 8.36
C LEU A 29 -10.41 5.70 8.88
N SER A 30 -10.15 6.94 8.47
CA SER A 30 -10.96 8.10 8.80
C SER A 30 -12.40 7.93 8.31
N GLN A 31 -12.58 7.58 7.03
CA GLN A 31 -13.92 7.38 6.46
C GLN A 31 -14.68 6.21 7.12
N ILE A 32 -14.01 5.07 7.37
CA ILE A 32 -14.66 3.91 7.99
C ILE A 32 -15.05 4.21 9.44
N ASN A 33 -14.14 4.77 10.23
CA ASN A 33 -14.33 4.97 11.67
C ASN A 33 -15.20 6.19 12.01
N THR A 34 -15.54 7.03 11.04
CA THR A 34 -16.44 8.18 11.26
C THR A 34 -17.84 7.97 10.70
N HIS A 35 -18.05 6.93 9.90
CA HIS A 35 -19.35 6.66 9.29
C HIS A 35 -20.28 5.93 10.27
N PRO A 36 -21.37 6.57 10.73
CA PRO A 36 -22.21 6.04 11.81
C PRO A 36 -22.86 4.70 11.45
N ASP A 37 -23.19 4.49 10.18
CA ASP A 37 -23.88 3.27 9.75
C ASP A 37 -22.95 2.06 9.56
N PHE A 38 -21.63 2.23 9.50
CA PHE A 38 -20.73 1.09 9.28
C PHE A 38 -20.52 0.27 10.54
N GLN A 39 -20.55 0.88 11.73
CA GLN A 39 -20.25 0.19 12.98
C GLN A 39 -21.09 -1.08 13.20
N GLN A 40 -22.38 -1.06 12.82
CA GLN A 40 -23.28 -2.20 13.00
C GLN A 40 -22.92 -3.42 12.13
N PHE A 41 -22.15 -3.23 11.05
CA PHE A 41 -21.74 -4.28 10.12
C PHE A 41 -20.34 -4.82 10.42
N MET A 42 -19.63 -4.27 11.41
CA MET A 42 -18.23 -4.59 11.70
C MET A 42 -18.08 -5.51 12.91
N HIS A 43 -17.30 -6.59 12.75
CA HIS A 43 -16.94 -7.47 13.87
C HIS A 43 -15.97 -6.78 14.85
N GLU A 44 -15.03 -5.99 14.33
CA GLU A 44 -14.04 -5.27 15.12
C GLU A 44 -14.16 -3.77 14.85
N TYR A 45 -14.19 -2.96 15.91
CA TYR A 45 -14.29 -1.50 15.82
C TYR A 45 -13.61 -0.83 17.03
N PRO A 46 -12.89 0.29 16.86
CA PRO A 46 -12.58 0.95 15.59
C PRO A 46 -11.60 0.12 14.74
N PHE A 47 -11.64 0.31 13.42
CA PHE A 47 -10.65 -0.25 12.52
C PHE A 47 -9.28 0.38 12.77
N THR A 48 -8.25 -0.45 12.64
CA THR A 48 -6.86 -0.06 12.66
C THR A 48 -6.18 -0.49 11.36
N VAL A 49 -4.90 -0.15 11.17
CA VAL A 49 -4.10 -0.61 10.02
C VAL A 49 -3.97 -2.13 9.89
N LYS A 50 -4.39 -2.90 10.90
CA LYS A 50 -4.50 -4.37 10.82
C LYS A 50 -5.80 -4.84 10.18
N ASN A 51 -6.81 -3.98 10.12
CA ASN A 51 -8.14 -4.29 9.60
C ASN A 51 -8.33 -3.86 8.13
N ILE A 52 -7.32 -3.20 7.54
CA ILE A 52 -7.32 -2.77 6.14
C ILE A 52 -6.17 -3.39 5.35
N GLU A 53 -6.40 -3.54 4.05
CA GLU A 53 -5.41 -3.92 3.06
C GLU A 53 -5.42 -2.91 1.92
N ILE A 54 -4.24 -2.49 1.47
CA ILE A 54 -4.08 -1.60 0.32
C ILE A 54 -3.10 -2.25 -0.63
N GLU A 55 -3.45 -2.35 -1.91
CA GLU A 55 -2.55 -2.82 -2.95
C GLU A 55 -2.55 -1.87 -4.14
N VAL A 56 -1.37 -1.41 -4.52
CA VAL A 56 -1.16 -0.47 -5.63
C VAL A 56 -0.26 -1.15 -6.64
N TYR A 57 -0.83 -1.43 -7.81
CA TYR A 57 -0.10 -1.98 -8.95
C TYR A 57 0.50 -0.85 -9.77
N VAL A 58 1.76 -0.99 -10.16
CA VAL A 58 2.44 0.01 -10.98
C VAL A 58 2.66 -0.55 -12.38
N SER A 59 2.35 0.29 -13.35
CA SER A 59 2.48 -0.01 -14.78
C SER A 59 3.19 1.14 -15.48
N THR A 60 3.73 0.88 -16.66
CA THR A 60 4.26 1.94 -17.52
C THR A 60 3.14 2.89 -17.95
N GLU A 61 3.48 4.04 -18.52
CA GLU A 61 2.50 5.01 -19.06
C GLU A 61 1.58 4.39 -20.13
N THR A 62 2.02 3.33 -20.79
CA THR A 62 1.24 2.59 -21.79
C THR A 62 0.46 1.40 -21.19
N GLY A 63 0.45 1.26 -19.86
CA GLY A 63 -0.21 0.16 -19.14
C GLY A 63 0.59 -1.15 -19.15
N GLY A 64 1.86 -1.12 -19.57
CA GLY A 64 2.74 -2.28 -19.58
C GLY A 64 3.32 -2.64 -18.21
N THR A 65 3.95 -3.81 -18.13
CA THR A 65 4.60 -4.30 -16.91
C THR A 65 5.85 -3.50 -16.55
N ILE A 66 6.02 -3.21 -15.26
CA ILE A 66 7.26 -2.68 -14.70
C ILE A 66 8.11 -3.81 -14.14
N TYR A 67 9.43 -3.71 -14.32
CA TYR A 67 10.41 -4.69 -13.87
C TYR A 67 11.44 -4.05 -12.93
N HIS A 68 12.24 -4.87 -12.26
CA HIS A 68 13.37 -4.44 -11.46
C HIS A 68 14.35 -3.60 -12.32
N PRO A 69 14.90 -2.48 -11.81
CA PRO A 69 14.92 -2.02 -10.41
C PRO A 69 13.65 -1.30 -9.90
N GLU A 70 12.70 -0.97 -10.78
CA GLU A 70 11.49 -0.26 -10.39
C GLU A 70 10.51 -1.15 -9.58
N ILE A 71 9.82 -0.53 -8.62
CA ILE A 71 8.83 -1.21 -7.78
C ILE A 71 7.55 -1.43 -8.59
N ALA A 72 7.12 -2.68 -8.68
CA ALA A 72 5.92 -3.09 -9.41
C ALA A 72 4.66 -3.09 -8.52
N ILE A 73 4.82 -3.32 -7.21
CA ILE A 73 3.70 -3.38 -6.26
C ILE A 73 4.08 -2.71 -4.94
N PHE A 74 3.21 -1.81 -4.49
CA PHE A 74 3.19 -1.27 -3.14
C PHE A 74 1.99 -1.86 -2.40
N SER A 75 2.17 -2.35 -1.18
CA SER A 75 1.03 -2.83 -0.40
C SER A 75 1.14 -2.55 1.09
N LEU A 76 0.01 -2.25 1.73
CA LEU A 76 -0.16 -2.29 3.19
C LEU A 76 -0.99 -3.51 3.54
N VAL A 77 -0.42 -4.48 4.26
CA VAL A 77 -1.15 -5.68 4.72
C VAL A 77 -0.77 -5.96 6.16
N ASN A 78 -1.77 -6.13 7.03
CA ASN A 78 -1.59 -6.42 8.45
C ASN A 78 -0.62 -5.43 9.15
N GLY A 79 -0.76 -4.13 8.85
CA GLY A 79 0.10 -3.08 9.40
C GLY A 79 1.56 -3.07 8.90
N GLN A 80 1.88 -3.82 7.84
CA GLN A 80 3.20 -3.83 7.20
C GLN A 80 3.12 -3.28 5.78
N LEU A 81 3.99 -2.31 5.48
CA LEU A 81 4.23 -1.87 4.11
C LEU A 81 5.17 -2.87 3.45
N CYS A 82 4.86 -3.27 2.22
CA CYS A 82 5.70 -4.14 1.39
C CYS A 82 5.92 -3.48 0.03
N TYR A 83 7.15 -3.55 -0.45
CA TYR A 83 7.58 -3.06 -1.75
C TYR A 83 8.12 -4.24 -2.54
N ARG A 84 7.52 -4.54 -3.70
CA ARG A 84 7.88 -5.71 -4.49
C ARG A 84 8.32 -5.33 -5.90
N THR A 85 9.40 -5.94 -6.37
CA THR A 85 9.87 -5.84 -7.75
C THR A 85 9.66 -7.19 -8.46
N ASN A 86 9.56 -7.17 -9.79
CA ASN A 86 9.41 -8.36 -10.63
C ASN A 86 10.54 -8.41 -11.66
N THR A 87 10.81 -9.58 -12.24
CA THR A 87 11.64 -9.66 -13.45
C THR A 87 10.87 -10.28 -14.62
N PRO A 88 11.32 -10.07 -15.88
CA PRO A 88 10.70 -10.69 -17.04
C PRO A 88 10.73 -12.23 -17.00
N GLU A 89 11.76 -12.81 -16.38
CA GLU A 89 12.05 -14.25 -16.39
C GLU A 89 11.13 -15.03 -15.44
N ASN A 90 10.60 -14.40 -14.39
CA ASN A 90 9.75 -15.08 -13.42
C ASN A 90 8.54 -14.23 -13.03
N ARG A 91 7.38 -14.56 -13.62
CA ARG A 91 6.11 -13.88 -13.34
C ARG A 91 5.41 -14.41 -12.08
N TYR A 92 5.90 -15.48 -11.48
CA TYR A 92 5.26 -16.15 -10.34
C TYR A 92 5.95 -15.86 -9.01
N ILE A 93 7.15 -15.29 -9.02
CA ILE A 93 7.95 -14.98 -7.83
C ILE A 93 8.43 -13.54 -7.92
N PHE A 94 8.23 -12.78 -6.83
CA PHE A 94 8.79 -11.44 -6.70
C PHE A 94 10.31 -11.51 -6.62
N PHE A 95 10.99 -10.66 -7.39
CA PHE A 95 12.45 -10.62 -7.43
C PHE A 95 13.04 -10.13 -6.12
N SER A 96 12.54 -8.99 -5.64
CA SER A 96 12.89 -8.46 -4.32
C SER A 96 11.63 -8.07 -3.56
N LYS A 97 11.75 -8.12 -2.24
CA LYS A 97 10.72 -7.68 -1.30
C LYS A 97 11.36 -6.94 -0.15
N GLU A 98 11.04 -5.67 -0.03
CA GLU A 98 11.37 -4.87 1.15
C GLU A 98 10.11 -4.68 2.01
N LYS A 99 10.31 -4.56 3.31
CA LYS A 99 9.23 -4.37 4.28
C LYS A 99 9.62 -3.35 5.33
N GLU A 100 8.61 -2.67 5.84
CA GLU A 100 8.68 -1.83 7.04
C GLU A 100 7.32 -1.84 7.73
N THR A 101 7.31 -1.57 9.04
CA THR A 101 6.06 -1.41 9.79
C THR A 101 5.42 -0.07 9.46
N TYR A 102 4.10 0.01 9.62
CA TYR A 102 3.37 1.28 9.49
C TYR A 102 3.96 2.40 10.37
N LYS A 103 4.39 2.05 11.59
CA LYS A 103 5.00 3.00 12.52
C LYS A 103 6.36 3.51 12.03
N GLU A 104 7.21 2.63 11.48
CA GLU A 104 8.49 3.04 10.90
C GLU A 104 8.28 3.95 9.69
N ALA A 105 7.33 3.60 8.81
CA ALA A 105 6.97 4.40 7.65
C ALA A 105 6.50 5.82 8.03
N LEU A 106 5.61 5.93 9.03
CA LEU A 106 5.18 7.22 9.57
C LEU A 106 6.35 8.05 10.08
N ARG A 107 7.21 7.45 10.91
CA ARG A 107 8.39 8.15 11.46
C ARG A 107 9.30 8.67 10.35
N ILE A 108 9.55 7.87 9.31
CA ILE A 108 10.36 8.29 8.16
C ILE A 108 9.74 9.50 7.45
N ILE A 109 8.41 9.52 7.25
CA ILE A 109 7.71 10.65 6.63
C ILE A 109 7.80 11.91 7.51
N GLU A 110 7.64 11.76 8.82
CA GLU A 110 7.72 12.87 9.77
C GLU A 110 9.13 13.47 9.86
N GLU A 111 10.17 12.63 9.85
CA GLU A 111 11.59 13.04 9.88
C GLU A 111 12.05 13.66 8.54
N SER A 112 11.31 13.45 7.45
CA SER A 112 11.61 13.99 6.12
C SER A 112 10.95 15.35 5.84
N LYS A 113 10.23 15.92 6.81
CA LYS A 113 9.63 17.26 6.74
C LYS A 113 10.60 18.33 7.23
#